data_AF-A0A356L7I4-F1
#
_entry.id   AF-A0A356L7I4-F1
#
_cell.length_a   1.000
_cell.length_b   1.000
_cell.length_c   1.000
_cell.angle_alpha   90.00
_cell.angle_beta   90.00
_cell.angle_gamma   90.00
#
_symmetry.space_group_name_H-M   'P 1'
#
loop_
_entity.id
_entity.type
_entity.pdbx_description
1 polymer ?
#
loop_
_entity_poly.entity_id
_entity_poly.type
_entity_poly.pdbx_seq_one_letter_code
_entity_poly.pdbx_strand_id
1 'polypeptide(L)'
;MSVYDDFFKPYFASGALRPCDGSVWVIHNGANSDTDYEWKMHVAAYDVADWLRVAGTIMPWMIQNSVTFKTISPDDFSVERILSPTCCQYAKAFTIYPSSAPEFAKIACGLDALMCGAKLSAGTKLTAGYNMSYEHTLGHSGRIFYRMERDGMGRYMSTERAYRMNPACPYNPLNVPDPFANLFARVAPAHTR
;
A
#
# COMPACT_ATOMS: atom_id res chain seq x y z
N MET A 1 10.81 8.91 -25.64
CA MET A 1 9.51 8.54 -25.06
C MET A 1 9.82 8.05 -23.67
N SER A 2 9.26 8.67 -22.63
CA SER A 2 9.54 8.24 -21.26
C SER A 2 8.77 6.95 -20.98
N VAL A 3 9.31 6.04 -20.16
CA VAL A 3 8.59 4.81 -19.76
C VAL A 3 7.26 5.16 -19.06
N TYR A 4 7.17 6.36 -18.48
CA TYR A 4 5.97 6.92 -17.89
C TYR A 4 4.85 7.15 -18.92
N ASP A 5 5.19 7.70 -20.10
CA ASP A 5 4.22 8.02 -21.15
C ASP A 5 3.57 6.77 -21.74
N ASP A 6 4.31 5.67 -21.85
CA ASP A 6 3.76 4.46 -22.47
C ASP A 6 2.93 3.62 -21.48
N PHE A 7 3.29 3.65 -20.19
CA PHE A 7 2.59 2.86 -19.17
C PHE A 7 1.39 3.60 -18.55
N PHE A 8 1.52 4.86 -18.14
CA PHE A 8 0.45 5.56 -17.41
C PHE A 8 -0.60 6.22 -18.32
N LYS A 9 -0.21 6.64 -19.52
CA LYS A 9 -1.10 7.36 -20.44
C LYS A 9 -2.39 6.62 -20.79
N PRO A 10 -2.40 5.29 -21.03
CA PRO A 10 -3.66 4.57 -21.25
C PRO A 10 -4.63 4.66 -20.07
N TYR A 11 -4.11 4.70 -18.83
CA TYR A 11 -4.94 4.79 -17.63
C TYR A 11 -5.52 6.18 -17.41
N PHE A 12 -4.79 7.24 -17.76
CA PHE A 12 -5.34 8.59 -17.76
C PHE A 12 -6.34 8.80 -18.91
N ALA A 13 -6.03 8.32 -20.12
CA ALA A 13 -6.90 8.47 -21.29
C ALA A 13 -8.24 7.75 -21.12
N SER A 14 -8.25 6.61 -20.42
CA SER A 14 -9.49 5.88 -20.08
C SER A 14 -10.23 6.47 -18.88
N GLY A 15 -9.66 7.44 -18.17
CA GLY A 15 -10.20 7.99 -16.94
C GLY A 15 -10.12 7.06 -15.73
N ALA A 16 -9.39 5.94 -15.85
CA ALA A 16 -9.14 4.99 -14.76
C ALA A 16 -8.30 5.62 -13.65
N LEU A 17 -7.32 6.46 -14.01
CA LEU A 17 -6.57 7.30 -13.08
C LEU A 17 -6.94 8.76 -13.25
N ARG A 18 -6.97 9.47 -12.13
CA ARG A 18 -7.17 10.91 -12.09
C ARG A 18 -6.12 11.55 -11.18
N PRO A 19 -5.57 12.72 -11.53
CA PRO A 19 -4.80 13.50 -10.57
C PRO A 19 -5.64 13.83 -9.33
N CYS A 20 -5.02 13.83 -8.16
CA CYS A 20 -5.58 14.46 -6.98
C CYS A 20 -5.06 15.90 -6.91
N ASP A 21 -5.96 16.87 -7.09
CA ASP A 21 -5.63 18.28 -7.29
C ASP A 21 -4.65 18.81 -6.24
N GLY A 22 -3.56 19.44 -6.70
CA GLY A 22 -2.51 20.01 -5.85
C GLY A 22 -1.66 18.98 -5.10
N SER A 23 -1.75 17.69 -5.46
CA SER A 23 -1.01 16.62 -4.80
C SER A 23 -0.10 15.86 -5.76
N VAL A 24 0.88 15.16 -5.19
CA VAL A 24 1.78 14.24 -5.91
C VAL A 24 1.18 12.86 -6.13
N TRP A 25 -0.13 12.71 -5.98
CA TRP A 25 -0.83 11.44 -6.03
C TRP A 25 -1.84 11.40 -7.17
N VAL A 26 -2.00 10.21 -7.73
CA VAL A 26 -3.06 9.88 -8.69
C VAL A 26 -3.92 8.78 -8.09
N ILE A 27 -5.22 8.84 -8.36
CA ILE A 27 -6.23 8.03 -7.67
C ILE A 27 -7.03 7.19 -8.66
N HIS A 28 -7.48 6.03 -8.18
CA HIS A 28 -8.51 5.20 -8.80
C HIS A 28 -9.70 5.09 -7.83
N ASN A 29 -10.92 5.16 -8.36
CA ASN A 29 -12.19 5.06 -7.59
C ASN A 29 -12.35 6.06 -6.43
N GLY A 30 -11.86 7.29 -6.60
CA GLY A 30 -12.19 8.39 -5.68
C GLY A 30 -11.53 8.27 -4.30
N ALA A 31 -10.34 7.70 -4.22
CA ALA A 31 -9.50 7.61 -3.02
C ALA A 31 -9.09 8.99 -2.46
N ASN A 32 -10.05 9.75 -1.91
CA ASN A 32 -9.90 11.16 -1.60
C ASN A 32 -9.92 11.49 -0.11
N SER A 33 -10.12 10.51 0.78
CA SER A 33 -10.01 10.78 2.21
C SER A 33 -9.27 9.67 2.94
N ASP A 34 -8.35 10.10 3.79
CA ASP A 34 -7.66 9.24 4.74
C ASP A 34 -8.59 8.71 5.84
N THR A 35 -9.87 9.11 5.81
CA THR A 35 -10.79 9.01 6.94
C THR A 35 -11.91 7.99 6.74
N ASP A 36 -12.26 7.61 5.51
CA ASP A 36 -13.47 6.79 5.30
C ASP A 36 -13.26 5.28 5.45
N TYR A 37 -12.02 4.85 5.71
CA TYR A 37 -11.65 3.43 5.71
C TYR A 37 -11.11 2.99 7.07
N GLU A 38 -11.53 1.80 7.51
CA GLU A 38 -11.07 1.18 8.75
C GLU A 38 -9.61 0.73 8.64
N TRP A 39 -9.20 0.26 7.46
CA TRP A 39 -7.84 -0.20 7.16
C TRP A 39 -7.24 0.58 5.99
N LYS A 40 -5.93 0.75 6.03
CA LYS A 40 -5.12 1.15 4.87
C LYS A 40 -4.03 0.12 4.64
N MET A 41 -3.86 -0.26 3.39
CA MET A 41 -2.80 -1.14 2.94
C MET A 41 -1.81 -0.35 2.09
N HIS A 42 -0.53 -0.60 2.25
CA HIS A 42 0.55 -0.03 1.47
C HIS A 42 1.28 -1.12 0.70
N VAL A 43 1.69 -0.80 -0.52
CA VAL A 43 2.62 -1.65 -1.29
C VAL A 43 3.92 -0.91 -1.51
N ALA A 44 5.03 -1.59 -1.19
CA ALA A 44 6.35 -0.99 -1.23
C ALA A 44 7.04 -1.02 -2.58
N ALA A 45 7.69 0.10 -2.92
CA ALA A 45 8.71 0.19 -3.97
C ALA A 45 9.89 1.07 -3.53
N TYR A 46 11.10 0.82 -4.03
CA TYR A 46 12.32 1.47 -3.47
C TYR A 46 12.91 2.59 -4.32
N ASP A 47 12.64 2.54 -5.61
CA ASP A 47 13.15 3.48 -6.60
C ASP A 47 12.16 3.51 -7.77
N VAL A 48 12.38 4.42 -8.71
CA VAL A 48 11.52 4.60 -9.89
C VAL A 48 11.36 3.29 -10.67
N ALA A 49 12.45 2.54 -10.89
CA ALA A 49 12.44 1.32 -11.68
C ALA A 49 11.71 0.17 -10.98
N ASP A 50 11.84 0.06 -9.65
CA ASP A 50 11.08 -0.87 -8.82
C ASP A 50 9.59 -0.48 -8.78
N TRP A 51 9.28 0.81 -8.64
CA TRP A 51 7.91 1.29 -8.68
C TRP A 51 7.22 0.98 -10.00
N LEU A 52 7.87 1.22 -11.15
CA LEU A 52 7.32 0.88 -12.46
C LEU A 52 7.07 -0.62 -12.62
N ARG A 53 7.96 -1.48 -12.11
CA ARG A 53 7.76 -2.95 -12.12
C ARG A 53 6.60 -3.38 -11.25
N VAL A 54 6.49 -2.83 -10.04
CA VAL A 54 5.35 -3.07 -9.14
C VAL A 54 4.06 -2.59 -9.80
N ALA A 55 4.03 -1.33 -10.28
CA ALA A 55 2.90 -0.71 -10.96
C ALA A 55 2.42 -1.56 -12.15
N GLY A 56 3.33 -1.97 -13.03
CA GLY A 56 3.04 -2.83 -14.18
C GLY A 56 2.50 -4.21 -13.80
N THR A 57 2.83 -4.69 -12.60
CA THR A 57 2.37 -6.00 -12.11
C THR A 57 0.98 -5.91 -11.47
N ILE A 58 0.74 -4.91 -10.61
CA ILE A 58 -0.47 -4.88 -9.76
C ILE A 58 -1.59 -3.99 -10.30
N MET A 59 -1.28 -2.90 -11.00
CA MET A 59 -2.31 -1.94 -11.43
C MET A 59 -3.32 -2.51 -12.42
N PRO A 60 -2.95 -3.31 -13.43
CA PRO A 60 -3.94 -3.92 -14.32
C PRO A 60 -5.00 -4.72 -13.56
N TRP A 61 -4.56 -5.54 -12.60
CA TRP A 61 -5.46 -6.34 -11.77
C TRP A 61 -6.30 -5.49 -10.82
N MET A 62 -5.70 -4.49 -10.17
CA MET A 62 -6.41 -3.58 -9.26
C MET A 62 -7.53 -2.83 -9.99
N ILE A 63 -7.24 -2.29 -11.19
CA ILE A 63 -8.22 -1.57 -12.00
C ILE A 63 -9.31 -2.53 -12.49
N GLN A 64 -8.94 -3.71 -13.00
CA GLN A 64 -9.92 -4.73 -13.43
C GLN A 64 -10.86 -5.17 -12.29
N ASN A 65 -10.35 -5.20 -11.05
CA ASN A 65 -11.12 -5.59 -9.87
C ASN A 65 -11.73 -4.39 -9.13
N SER A 66 -11.66 -3.18 -9.69
CA SER A 66 -12.21 -1.95 -9.09
C SER A 66 -11.68 -1.65 -7.67
N VAL A 67 -10.43 -2.04 -7.39
CA VAL A 67 -9.79 -1.82 -6.10
C VAL A 67 -9.54 -0.32 -5.90
N THR A 68 -9.99 0.26 -4.81
CA THR A 68 -9.73 1.69 -4.54
C THR A 68 -8.29 1.91 -4.08
N PHE A 69 -7.52 2.72 -4.81
CA PHE A 69 -6.12 3.01 -4.47
C PHE A 69 -5.68 4.41 -4.91
N LYS A 70 -4.56 4.85 -4.35
CA LYS A 70 -3.74 5.95 -4.87
C LYS A 70 -2.29 5.50 -5.05
N THR A 71 -1.62 6.05 -6.06
CA THR A 71 -0.19 5.86 -6.30
C THR A 71 0.46 7.19 -6.66
N ILE A 72 1.80 7.21 -6.70
CA ILE A 72 2.56 8.43 -6.96
C ILE A 72 2.27 8.92 -8.39
N SER A 73 2.13 10.23 -8.57
CA SER A 73 2.04 10.81 -9.91
C SER A 73 3.33 10.50 -10.68
N PRO A 74 3.23 10.08 -11.95
CA PRO A 74 4.40 9.81 -12.78
C PRO A 74 5.20 11.07 -13.16
N ASP A 75 4.80 12.26 -12.71
CA ASP A 75 5.57 13.49 -12.92
C ASP A 75 6.98 13.36 -12.32
N ASP A 76 8.00 13.78 -13.09
CA ASP A 76 9.42 13.47 -12.85
C ASP A 76 9.91 13.79 -11.42
N PHE A 77 9.36 14.81 -10.76
CA PHE A 77 9.81 15.23 -9.43
C PHE A 77 9.10 14.53 -8.26
N SER A 78 7.92 13.94 -8.45
CA SER A 78 7.16 13.33 -7.35
C SER A 78 7.68 11.96 -6.96
N VAL A 79 8.05 11.14 -7.95
CA VAL A 79 8.45 9.75 -7.72
C VAL A 79 9.78 9.68 -6.97
N GLU A 80 10.81 10.37 -7.45
CA GLU A 80 12.12 10.39 -6.80
C GLU A 80 12.06 10.95 -5.38
N ARG A 81 11.25 11.99 -5.16
CA ARG A 81 11.08 12.61 -3.84
C ARG A 81 10.41 11.66 -2.85
N ILE A 82 9.33 10.98 -3.26
CA ILE A 82 8.57 10.08 -2.37
C ILE A 82 9.37 8.80 -2.09
N LEU A 83 10.10 8.30 -3.08
CA LEU A 83 10.92 7.09 -2.94
C LEU A 83 12.32 7.37 -2.36
N SER A 84 12.60 8.61 -1.93
CA SER A 84 13.81 8.92 -1.17
C SER A 84 13.70 8.38 0.27
N PRO A 85 14.75 7.74 0.82
CA PRO A 85 14.80 7.31 2.23
C PRO A 85 14.61 8.43 3.24
N THR A 86 14.80 9.69 2.84
CA THR A 86 14.58 10.87 3.71
C THR A 86 13.12 11.32 3.75
N CYS A 87 12.25 10.75 2.91
CA CYS A 87 10.83 11.08 2.87
C CYS A 87 10.07 10.31 3.95
N CYS A 88 9.13 10.97 4.64
CA CYS A 88 8.23 10.28 5.56
C CYS A 88 7.28 9.27 4.89
N GLN A 89 7.12 9.38 3.57
CA GLN A 89 6.37 8.45 2.72
C GLN A 89 7.29 7.44 2.00
N TYR A 90 8.57 7.35 2.41
CA TYR A 90 9.53 6.45 1.80
C TYR A 90 8.93 5.06 1.63
N ALA A 91 9.14 4.51 0.44
CA ALA A 91 8.63 3.25 -0.04
C ALA A 91 7.11 3.07 -0.10
N LYS A 92 6.26 3.99 0.37
CA LYS A 92 4.78 3.85 0.30
C LYS A 92 4.22 4.19 -1.07
N ALA A 93 4.63 3.41 -2.08
CA ALA A 93 4.35 3.70 -3.47
C ALA A 93 2.87 3.57 -3.85
N PHE A 94 2.14 2.70 -3.15
CA PHE A 94 0.69 2.59 -3.25
C PHE A 94 0.05 2.71 -1.87
N THR A 95 -1.12 3.34 -1.81
CA THR A 95 -2.05 3.22 -0.68
C THR A 95 -3.36 2.69 -1.21
N ILE A 96 -3.87 1.65 -0.58
CA ILE A 96 -5.04 0.88 -0.99
C ILE A 96 -6.05 0.93 0.15
N TYR A 97 -7.32 1.07 -0.22
CA TYR A 97 -8.42 1.36 0.69
C TYR A 97 -9.51 0.30 0.60
N PRO A 98 -9.35 -0.84 1.29
CA PRO A 98 -10.40 -1.85 1.38
C PRO A 98 -11.57 -1.32 2.22
N SER A 99 -12.80 -1.53 1.76
CA SER A 99 -14.03 -1.12 2.42
C SER A 99 -14.57 -2.17 3.41
N SER A 100 -13.98 -3.37 3.45
CA SER A 100 -14.39 -4.45 4.34
C SER A 100 -13.25 -5.47 4.58
N ALA A 101 -13.34 -6.24 5.66
CA ALA A 101 -12.37 -7.30 5.96
C ALA A 101 -12.30 -8.41 4.87
N PRO A 102 -13.43 -8.89 4.29
CA PRO A 102 -13.37 -9.82 3.17
C PRO A 102 -12.68 -9.23 1.93
N GLU A 103 -12.94 -7.96 1.62
CA GLU A 103 -12.27 -7.28 0.50
C GLU A 103 -10.77 -7.11 0.78
N PHE A 104 -10.40 -6.72 2.00
CA PHE A 104 -9.02 -6.63 2.45
C PHE A 104 -8.28 -7.94 2.18
N ALA A 105 -8.84 -9.07 2.63
CA ALA A 105 -8.24 -10.39 2.46
C ALA A 105 -8.09 -10.74 0.96
N LYS A 106 -9.12 -10.49 0.15
CA LYS A 106 -9.09 -10.71 -1.30
C LYS A 106 -7.97 -9.90 -1.96
N ILE A 107 -7.87 -8.61 -1.64
CA ILE A 107 -6.85 -7.71 -2.18
C ILE A 107 -5.46 -8.18 -1.75
N ALA A 108 -5.23 -8.40 -0.46
CA ALA A 108 -3.93 -8.80 0.08
C ALA A 108 -3.42 -10.08 -0.59
N CYS A 109 -4.25 -11.13 -0.67
CA CYS A 109 -3.89 -12.39 -1.30
C CYS A 109 -3.65 -12.23 -2.81
N GLY A 110 -4.49 -11.44 -3.51
CA GLY A 110 -4.34 -11.19 -4.94
C GLY A 110 -3.03 -10.47 -5.28
N LEU A 111 -2.72 -9.41 -4.54
CA LEU A 111 -1.47 -8.65 -4.71
C LEU A 111 -0.24 -9.49 -4.38
N ASP A 112 -0.28 -10.26 -3.29
CA ASP A 112 0.85 -11.12 -2.91
C ASP A 112 1.11 -12.20 -3.96
N ALA A 113 0.07 -12.84 -4.48
CA ALA A 113 0.19 -13.84 -5.54
C ALA A 113 0.78 -13.25 -6.82
N LEU A 114 0.34 -12.06 -7.24
CA LEU A 114 0.87 -11.37 -8.42
C LEU A 114 2.36 -11.03 -8.25
N MET A 115 2.73 -10.45 -7.11
CA MET A 115 4.11 -10.06 -6.85
C MET A 115 5.02 -11.29 -6.69
N CYS A 116 4.57 -12.35 -6.01
CA CYS A 116 5.31 -13.61 -5.92
C CYS A 116 5.50 -14.25 -7.30
N GLY A 117 4.44 -14.31 -8.12
CA GLY A 117 4.51 -14.83 -9.49
C GLY A 117 5.46 -14.02 -10.39
N ALA A 118 5.49 -12.70 -10.22
CA ALA A 118 6.42 -11.80 -10.91
C ALA A 118 7.83 -11.78 -10.29
N LYS A 119 8.10 -12.57 -9.25
CA LYS A 119 9.36 -12.61 -8.49
C LYS A 119 9.76 -11.24 -7.93
N LEU A 120 8.78 -10.41 -7.59
CA LEU A 120 8.95 -9.11 -6.94
C LEU A 120 8.98 -9.28 -5.43
N SER A 121 10.06 -9.85 -4.90
CA SER A 121 10.27 -9.86 -3.45
C SER A 121 10.86 -8.54 -2.97
N ALA A 122 10.59 -8.20 -1.72
CA ALA A 122 11.15 -7.02 -1.08
C ALA A 122 12.65 -7.16 -0.75
N GLY A 123 13.11 -8.40 -0.55
CA GLY A 123 14.47 -8.68 -0.09
C GLY A 123 14.79 -7.99 1.24
N THR A 124 16.06 -7.63 1.44
CA THR A 124 16.55 -6.93 2.64
C THR A 124 16.40 -5.40 2.56
N LYS A 125 15.86 -4.85 1.47
CA LYS A 125 15.87 -3.40 1.20
C LYS A 125 14.95 -2.59 2.12
N LEU A 126 13.93 -3.21 2.71
CA LEU A 126 13.00 -2.53 3.62
C LEU A 126 13.59 -2.19 4.99
N THR A 127 14.59 -2.92 5.46
CA THR A 127 15.10 -2.73 6.82
C THR A 127 15.95 -1.47 6.97
N ALA A 128 16.41 -0.88 5.86
CA ALA A 128 17.16 0.37 5.84
C ALA A 128 16.24 1.54 5.45
N GLY A 129 15.61 2.16 6.45
CA GLY A 129 14.94 3.47 6.30
C GLY A 129 13.41 3.45 6.22
N TYR A 130 12.76 2.28 6.08
CA TYR A 130 11.30 2.21 6.13
C TYR A 130 10.83 2.22 7.59
N ASN A 131 10.10 3.27 7.99
CA ASN A 131 9.51 3.34 9.31
C ASN A 131 8.25 2.47 9.40
N MET A 132 8.43 1.22 9.87
CA MET A 132 7.35 0.26 10.12
C MET A 132 6.71 0.40 11.50
N SER A 133 7.02 1.44 12.29
CA SER A 133 6.67 1.48 13.73
C SER A 133 5.17 1.32 14.05
N TYR A 134 4.29 1.36 13.05
CA TYR A 134 2.84 1.27 13.20
C TYR A 134 2.15 0.45 12.09
N GLU A 135 2.90 -0.41 11.41
CA GLU A 135 2.38 -1.21 10.30
C GLU A 135 2.66 -2.70 10.53
N HIS A 136 1.71 -3.52 10.10
CA HIS A 136 1.80 -4.96 10.09
C HIS A 136 2.22 -5.42 8.68
N THR A 137 3.25 -6.25 8.60
CA THR A 137 3.68 -6.86 7.34
C THR A 137 2.75 -8.01 6.97
N LEU A 138 2.46 -8.15 5.69
CA LEU A 138 1.61 -9.20 5.13
C LEU A 138 2.28 -9.88 3.92
N GLY A 139 1.88 -11.13 3.70
CA GLY A 139 2.25 -11.87 2.50
C GLY A 139 3.70 -12.35 2.46
N HIS A 140 4.01 -13.10 1.40
CA HIS A 140 5.33 -13.69 1.18
C HIS A 140 6.23 -12.81 0.31
N SER A 141 5.64 -11.88 -0.45
CA SER A 141 6.38 -10.87 -1.22
C SER A 141 7.21 -9.95 -0.30
N GLY A 142 6.77 -9.79 0.95
CA GLY A 142 7.35 -8.87 1.92
C GLY A 142 7.11 -7.40 1.58
N ARG A 143 6.24 -7.10 0.61
CA ARG A 143 5.99 -5.74 0.09
C ARG A 143 4.68 -5.12 0.58
N ILE A 144 3.84 -5.90 1.24
CA ILE A 144 2.52 -5.45 1.69
C ILE A 144 2.61 -5.11 3.17
N PHE A 145 2.18 -3.90 3.49
CA PHE A 145 2.03 -3.42 4.84
C PHE A 145 0.61 -2.96 5.04
N TYR A 146 0.13 -2.95 6.27
CA TYR A 146 -1.15 -2.32 6.54
C TYR A 146 -1.20 -1.78 7.96
N ARG A 147 -2.16 -0.89 8.19
CA ARG A 147 -2.49 -0.38 9.51
C ARG A 147 -3.98 -0.12 9.63
N MET A 148 -4.45 -0.13 10.87
CA MET A 148 -5.80 0.31 11.22
C MET A 148 -5.81 1.83 11.37
N GLU A 149 -6.78 2.47 10.73
CA GLU A 149 -7.00 3.92 10.81
C GLU A 149 -8.14 4.27 11.76
N ARG A 150 -9.00 3.29 12.07
CA ARG A 150 -10.04 3.39 13.08
C ARG A 150 -9.92 2.26 14.10
N ASP A 151 -10.29 2.54 15.34
CA ASP A 151 -10.53 1.47 16.32
C ASP A 151 -11.88 0.78 16.06
N GLY A 152 -12.14 -0.37 16.71
CA GLY A 152 -13.42 -1.08 16.62
C GLY A 152 -14.63 -0.30 17.18
N MET A 153 -14.45 0.96 17.58
CA MET A 153 -15.49 1.91 18.00
C MET A 153 -15.65 3.06 16.99
N GLY A 154 -14.99 2.99 15.83
CA GLY A 154 -15.07 3.96 14.75
C GLY A 154 -14.26 5.25 14.98
N ARG A 155 -13.46 5.33 16.05
CA ARG A 155 -12.62 6.52 16.34
C ARG A 155 -11.34 6.47 15.53
N TYR A 156 -10.94 7.61 14.98
CA TYR A 156 -9.67 7.73 14.28
C TYR A 156 -8.50 7.44 15.21
N MET A 157 -7.64 6.52 14.77
CA MET A 157 -6.32 6.30 15.36
C MET A 157 -5.24 7.14 14.67
N SER A 158 -5.65 8.17 13.91
CA SER A 158 -4.79 8.90 12.97
C SER A 158 -3.46 9.32 13.63
N THR A 159 -2.39 8.67 13.15
CA THR A 159 -1.03 9.19 12.93
C THR A 159 -0.37 9.90 14.11
N GLU A 160 0.65 9.28 14.74
CA GLU A 160 1.68 9.87 15.63
C GLU A 160 1.22 10.69 16.87
N ARG A 161 0.20 11.55 16.75
CA ARG A 161 -0.29 12.54 17.70
C ARG A 161 -1.08 11.90 18.85
N ALA A 162 -1.81 10.81 18.59
CA ALA A 162 -2.47 10.04 19.66
C ALA A 162 -1.44 9.29 20.54
N TYR A 163 -0.33 8.81 19.95
CA TYR A 163 0.69 8.03 20.65
C TYR A 163 1.68 8.87 21.46
N ARG A 164 2.11 10.03 20.92
CA ARG A 164 2.98 10.95 21.66
C ARG A 164 2.34 11.50 22.95
N MET A 165 1.01 11.41 23.08
CA MET A 165 0.30 11.96 24.23
C MET A 165 0.05 10.98 25.38
N ASN A 166 0.12 9.65 25.18
CA ASN A 166 -0.03 8.71 26.31
C ASN A 166 0.46 7.27 26.02
N PRO A 167 1.61 6.83 26.56
CA PRO A 167 2.04 5.43 26.49
C PRO A 167 1.15 4.46 27.29
N ALA A 168 0.26 4.96 28.16
CA ALA A 168 -0.78 4.20 28.83
C ALA A 168 -2.12 4.19 28.05
N CYS A 169 -2.14 4.61 26.78
CA CYS A 169 -3.36 4.54 25.97
C CYS A 169 -3.76 3.08 25.75
N PRO A 170 -4.96 2.65 26.21
CA PRO A 170 -5.42 1.27 26.06
C PRO A 170 -5.69 0.87 24.59
N TYR A 171 -5.62 1.83 23.66
CA TYR A 171 -5.82 1.65 22.22
C TYR A 171 -4.49 1.67 21.46
N ASN A 172 -3.53 0.86 21.90
CA ASN A 172 -2.39 0.52 21.06
C ASN A 172 -2.88 -0.43 19.95
N PRO A 173 -2.74 -0.10 18.65
CA PRO A 173 -3.17 -0.93 17.54
C PRO A 173 -2.39 -2.24 17.50
N LEU A 174 -1.20 -2.29 18.13
CA LEU A 174 -0.45 -3.52 18.35
C LEU A 174 -1.04 -4.40 19.46
N ASN A 175 -1.90 -3.85 20.32
CA ASN A 175 -2.62 -4.57 21.38
C ASN A 175 -4.05 -4.97 20.96
N VAL A 176 -4.55 -4.44 19.84
CA VAL A 176 -5.81 -4.92 19.25
C VAL A 176 -5.49 -6.23 18.54
N PRO A 177 -6.27 -7.31 18.74
CA PRO A 177 -6.06 -8.55 18.02
C PRO A 177 -6.05 -8.29 16.51
N ASP A 178 -4.92 -8.57 15.88
CA ASP A 178 -4.74 -8.43 14.44
C ASP A 178 -5.68 -9.43 13.73
N PRO A 179 -6.73 -8.94 13.03
CA PRO A 179 -7.70 -9.82 12.38
C PRO A 179 -7.14 -10.53 11.14
N PHE A 180 -5.96 -10.12 10.67
CA PHE A 180 -5.29 -10.64 9.48
C PHE A 180 -3.98 -11.38 9.80
N ALA A 181 -3.59 -11.51 11.07
CA ALA A 181 -2.35 -12.18 11.49
C ALA A 181 -2.22 -13.60 10.93
N ASN A 182 -3.36 -14.30 10.79
CA ASN A 182 -3.42 -15.67 10.27
C ASN A 182 -3.75 -15.75 8.77
N LEU A 183 -3.91 -14.62 8.08
CA LEU A 183 -4.33 -14.57 6.68
C LEU A 183 -3.38 -15.37 5.78
N PHE A 184 -2.08 -15.28 6.04
CA PHE A 184 -1.04 -16.00 5.28
C PHE A 184 -0.49 -17.23 6.01
N ALA A 185 -0.81 -17.43 7.29
CA ALA A 185 -0.34 -18.57 8.08
C ALA A 185 -0.90 -19.93 7.62
N ARG A 186 -1.99 -19.92 6.82
CA ARG A 186 -2.62 -21.14 6.28
C ARG A 186 -2.15 -21.53 4.88
N VAL A 187 -1.28 -20.73 4.27
CA VAL A 187 -0.70 -21.04 2.97
C VAL A 187 0.73 -21.50 3.22
N ALA A 188 0.91 -22.78 3.54
CA ALA A 188 2.25 -23.37 3.51
C ALA A 188 2.86 -23.09 2.13
N PRO A 189 4.15 -22.72 2.03
CA PRO A 189 4.78 -22.54 0.73
C PRO A 189 4.66 -23.86 -0.02
N ALA A 190 3.91 -23.85 -1.13
CA ALA A 190 3.86 -24.97 -2.06
C ALA A 190 5.19 -25.04 -2.82
N HIS A 191 6.27 -25.33 -2.10
CA HIS A 191 7.58 -25.62 -2.65
C HIS A 191 8.12 -26.87 -1.96
N THR A 192 7.78 -28.02 -2.53
CA THR A 192 8.66 -29.19 -2.63
C THR A 192 8.05 -30.17 -3.63
N ARG A 193 8.48 -30.04 -4.89
CA ARG A 193 8.91 -31.16 -5.76
C ARG A 193 9.57 -30.58 -7.00
#